data_AF-A0A2E2JZZ2-F1
#
_entry.id   AF-A0A2E2JZZ2-F1
#
_cell.length_a   1.000
_cell.length_b   1.000
_cell.length_c   1.000
_cell.angle_alpha   90.00
_cell.angle_beta   90.00
_cell.angle_gamma   90.00
#
_symmetry.space_group_name_H-M   'P 1'
#
loop_
_entity.id
_entity.type
_entity.pdbx_description
1 polymer ?
#
loop_
_entity_poly.entity_id
_entity_poly.type
_entity_poly.pdbx_seq_one_letter_code
_entity_poly.pdbx_strand_id
1 'polypeptide(L)' 'MTEAVKSPCINVCALDDDDVCVGCFRSMREITDWSEYSSDKKREVVAQAHQRMKRRYNLA' A
#
# COMPACT_ATOMS: atom_id res chain seq x y z
N MET A 1 13.35 13.17 -15.66
CA MET A 1 12.53 13.34 -14.44
C MET A 1 11.76 12.06 -14.25
N THR A 2 12.13 11.25 -13.26
CA THR A 2 11.44 9.99 -12.97
C THR A 2 10.07 10.31 -12.38
N GLU A 3 9.02 9.83 -13.04
CA GLU A 3 7.64 10.04 -12.61
C GLU A 3 7.46 9.50 -11.18
N ALA A 4 7.03 10.37 -10.27
CA ALA A 4 6.83 10.02 -8.87
C ALA A 4 5.58 9.14 -8.72
N VAL A 5 5.76 7.94 -8.19
CA VAL A 5 4.63 7.03 -7.90
C VAL A 5 3.82 7.61 -6.74
N LYS A 6 2.52 7.83 -6.99
CA LYS A 6 1.60 8.34 -5.97
C LYS A 6 1.43 7.30 -4.85
N SER A 7 1.48 7.76 -3.61
CA SER A 7 1.19 6.92 -2.45
C SER A 7 -0.30 6.57 -2.43
N PRO A 8 -0.69 5.32 -2.09
CA PRO A 8 -2.09 4.92 -1.95
C PRO A 8 -2.69 5.32 -0.58
N CYS A 9 -1.95 6.10 0.22
CA CYS A 9 -2.38 6.51 1.55
C CYS A 9 -3.59 7.45 1.48
N ILE A 10 -4.64 7.14 2.25
CA ILE A 10 -5.86 7.97 2.39
C ILE A 10 -5.92 8.73 3.72
N ASN A 11 -4.77 8.90 4.39
CA ASN A 11 -4.65 9.52 5.72
C ASN A 11 -5.46 8.84 6.83
N VAL A 12 -5.74 7.55 6.65
CA VAL A 12 -6.27 6.68 7.71
C VAL A 12 -5.14 5.78 8.16
N CYS A 13 -4.72 5.90 9.42
CA CYS A 13 -3.69 5.07 10.03
C CYS A 13 -4.32 4.17 11.09
N ALA A 14 -4.84 3.04 10.64
CA ALA A 14 -5.31 1.95 11.50
C ALA A 14 -4.83 0.64 10.86
N LEU A 15 -4.13 -0.19 11.64
CA LEU A 15 -3.67 -1.51 11.25
C LEU A 15 -4.64 -2.57 11.81
N ASP A 16 -4.78 -3.68 11.11
CA ASP A 16 -5.45 -4.89 11.63
C ASP A 16 -4.44 -5.84 12.32
N ASP A 17 -4.93 -7.01 12.73
CA ASP A 17 -4.14 -8.03 13.45
C ASP A 17 -2.99 -8.61 12.60
N ASP A 18 -3.01 -8.44 11.27
CA ASP A 18 -1.96 -8.87 10.34
C ASP A 18 -0.97 -7.72 10.00
N ASP A 19 -0.97 -6.63 10.77
CA ASP A 19 -0.20 -5.42 10.52
C ASP A 19 -0.48 -4.79 9.14
N VAL A 20 -1.70 -4.97 8.60
CA VAL A 20 -2.13 -4.36 7.34
C VAL A 20 -3.02 -3.16 7.62
N CYS A 21 -2.70 -2.03 6.98
CA CYS A 21 -3.51 -0.83 7.09
C CYS A 21 -4.90 -1.03 6.49
N VAL A 22 -5.96 -0.83 7.27
CA VAL A 22 -7.35 -1.00 6.80
C VAL A 22 -7.80 0.08 5.82
N GLY A 23 -7.06 1.20 5.73
CA GLY A 23 -7.35 2.30 4.80
C GLY A 23 -6.63 2.18 3.46
N CYS A 24 -5.30 2.03 3.49
CA CYS A 24 -4.48 1.98 2.28
C CYS A 24 -4.01 0.58 1.90
N PHE A 25 -4.34 -0.45 2.69
CA PHE A 25 -4.02 -1.86 2.45
C PHE A 25 -2.53 -2.17 2.29
N ARG A 26 -1.64 -1.27 2.70
CA ARG A 26 -0.21 -1.54 2.83
C ARG A 26 0.09 -2.21 4.16
N SER A 27 1.08 -3.09 4.18
CA SER A 27 1.60 -3.63 5.45
C SER A 27 2.43 -2.58 6.19
N MET A 28 2.63 -2.76 7.50
CA MET A 28 3.45 -1.85 8.30
C MET A 28 4.86 -1.67 7.71
N ARG A 29 5.50 -2.76 7.25
CA ARG A 29 6.81 -2.68 6.56
C ARG A 29 6.77 -1.85 5.28
N GLU A 30 5.74 -2.03 4.45
CA GLU A 30 5.59 -1.23 3.23
C GLU A 30 5.34 0.27 3.52
N ILE A 31 4.83 0.59 4.71
CA ILE A 31 4.64 1.97 5.16
C ILE A 31 5.97 2.56 5.63
N THR A 32 6.73 1.85 6.46
CA THR A 32 8.02 2.31 6.99
C THR A 32 9.06 2.47 5.89
N ASP A 33 9.13 1.53 4.96
CA ASP A 33 10.21 1.44 3.98
C ASP A 33 9.90 2.26 2.70
N TRP A 34 8.73 2.91 2.64
CA TRP A 34 8.23 3.58 1.44
C TRP A 34 9.20 4.63 0.88
N SER A 35 9.86 5.41 1.73
CA SER A 35 10.81 6.43 1.27
C SER A 35 12.01 5.83 0.55
N GLU A 36 12.41 4.61 0.94
CA GLU A 36 13.59 3.90 0.45
C GLU A 36 13.31 3.11 -0.83
N TYR A 37 12.04 2.81 -1.11
CA TYR A 37 11.65 2.07 -2.31
C TYR A 37 11.92 2.82 -3.62
N SER A 38 12.46 2.08 -4.59
CA SER A 38 12.54 2.49 -5.99
C SER A 38 11.16 2.71 -6.59
N SER A 39 11.06 3.46 -7.69
CA SER A 39 9.78 3.67 -8.37
C SER A 39 9.11 2.36 -8.78
N ASP A 40 9.89 1.36 -9.23
CA ASP A 40 9.35 0.05 -9.60
C ASP A 40 8.79 -0.70 -8.38
N LYS A 41 9.51 -0.67 -7.25
CA LYS A 41 9.02 -1.28 -6.02
C LYS A 41 7.77 -0.57 -5.48
N LYS A 42 7.72 0.76 -5.58
CA LYS A 42 6.54 1.55 -5.22
C LYS A 42 5.32 1.16 -6.05
N ARG A 43 5.47 0.99 -7.37
CA ARG A 43 4.37 0.52 -8.25
C ARG A 43 3.88 -0.87 -7.86
N GLU A 44 4.81 -1.78 -7.58
CA GLU A 44 4.49 -3.13 -7.12
C GLU A 44 3.68 -3.11 -5.81
N VAL A 45 4.13 -2.35 -4.81
CA VAL A 45 3.46 -2.21 -3.52
C VAL A 45 2.05 -1.62 -3.68
N VAL A 46 1.87 -0.60 -4.53
CA VAL A 46 0.54 -0.04 -4.81
C VAL A 46 -0.38 -1.09 -5.45
N ALA A 47 0.13 -1.84 -6.43
CA ALA A 47 -0.65 -2.91 -7.06
C ALA A 47 -1.04 -4.00 -6.07
N GLN A 48 -0.12 -4.43 -5.20
CA GLN A 48 -0.39 -5.43 -4.15
C GLN A 48 -1.41 -4.91 -3.12
N ALA A 49 -1.29 -3.66 -2.68
CA ALA A 49 -2.25 -3.03 -1.78
C ALA A 49 -3.66 -3.01 -2.38
N HIS A 50 -3.78 -2.65 -3.66
CA HIS A 50 -5.06 -2.70 -4.38
C HIS A 50 -5.61 -4.13 -4.48
N GLN A 51 -4.76 -5.13 -4.72
CA GLN A 51 -5.19 -6.53 -4.72
C GLN A 51 -5.68 -6.98 -3.34
N ARG A 52 -5.00 -6.60 -2.26
CA ARG A 52 -5.44 -6.89 -0.87
C ARG A 52 -6.78 -6.24 -0.57
N MET A 53 -6.99 -4.98 -0.98
CA MET A 53 -8.29 -4.29 -0.90
C MET A 53 -9.39 -5.07 -1.62
N LYS A 54 -9.16 -5.46 -2.88
CA LYS A 54 -10.15 -6.22 -3.66
C LYS A 54 -10.52 -7.54 -2.98
N ARG A 55 -9.52 -8.28 -2.50
CA ARG A 55 -9.73 -9.53 -1.75
C ARG A 55 -10.53 -9.30 -0.47
N ARG A 56 -10.22 -8.25 0.30
CA ARG A 56 -10.93 -7.91 1.55
C ARG A 56 -12.42 -7.69 1.33
N TYR A 57 -12.77 -7.00 0.25
CA TYR A 57 -14.16 -6.64 -0.07
C TYR A 57 -14.84 -7.60 -1.06
N ASN A 58 -14.19 -8.73 -1.40
CA ASN A 58 -14.68 -9.67 -2.41
C ASN A 58 -15.10 -8.98 -3.72
N LEU A 59 -14.36 -7.94 -4.12
CA LEU A 59 -14.60 -7.20 -5.35
C LEU A 59 -13.95 -7.99 -6.49
N ALA A 60 -14.78 -8.60 -7.34
CA ALA A 60 -14.37 -9.24 -8.59
C ALA A 60 -13.86 -8.20 -9.61
#